data_AF-A0A7W1B0W8-F1
#
_entry.id   AF-A0A7W1B0W8-F1
#
_cell.length_a   1.000
_cell.length_b   1.000
_cell.length_c   1.000
_cell.angle_alpha   90.00
_cell.angle_beta   90.00
_cell.angle_gamma   90.00
#
_symmetry.space_group_name_H-M   'P 1'
#
loop_
_entity.id
_entity.type
_entity.pdbx_description
1 polymer ?
#
loop_
_entity_poly.entity_id
_entity_poly.type
_entity_poly.pdbx_seq_one_letter_code
_entity_poly.pdbx_strand_id
1 'polypeptide(L)'
;ALREALGGGGTGKGAVAAGRGAAAALKELEKQQKLRSTRAQRDALDRALVDLAGLYRDVLTVQTGARVGLFHVDREADVRRLARSMAPEGTLVRIEAILHARAALELNVKQLVAMEAMTVVLRSGRPT
;
A
#
# COMPACT_ATOMS: atom_id res chain seq x y z
N ALA A 1 26.86 -5.68 21.71
CA ALA A 1 25.54 -5.83 22.38
C ALA A 1 24.86 -7.17 22.07
N LEU A 2 24.02 -7.33 21.04
CA LEU A 2 23.22 -8.56 20.85
C LEU A 2 24.05 -9.81 20.43
N ARG A 3 25.10 -9.63 19.62
CA ARG A 3 26.04 -10.70 19.24
C ARG A 3 26.87 -11.23 20.43
N GLU A 4 27.20 -10.36 21.37
CA GLU A 4 27.94 -10.74 22.59
C GLU A 4 27.02 -11.50 23.56
N ALA A 5 25.77 -11.06 23.70
CA ALA A 5 24.77 -11.75 24.51
C ALA A 5 24.47 -13.19 24.06
N LEU A 6 24.76 -13.52 22.79
CA LEU A 6 24.57 -14.85 22.20
C LEU A 6 25.85 -15.72 22.19
N GLY A 7 26.90 -15.34 22.94
CA GLY A 7 28.11 -16.16 23.13
C GLY A 7 29.23 -15.91 22.12
N GLY A 8 29.16 -14.84 21.32
CA GLY A 8 30.16 -14.51 20.30
C GLY A 8 31.53 -14.05 20.82
N GLY A 9 31.77 -14.01 22.13
CA GLY A 9 33.01 -13.53 22.74
C GLY A 9 34.04 -14.60 23.14
N GLY A 10 33.71 -15.90 23.05
CA GLY A 10 34.61 -16.99 23.48
C GLY A 10 35.42 -17.60 22.33
N THR A 11 36.68 -17.96 22.57
CA THR A 11 37.62 -18.50 21.55
C THR A 11 37.67 -20.03 21.46
N GLY A 12 36.91 -20.76 22.30
CA GLY A 12 36.87 -22.24 22.28
C GLY A 12 35.97 -22.82 21.18
N LYS A 13 36.18 -24.10 20.81
CA LYS A 13 35.37 -24.82 19.78
C LYS A 13 33.85 -24.73 20.04
N GLY A 14 33.43 -24.76 21.31
CA GLY A 14 32.03 -24.59 21.72
C GLY A 14 31.50 -23.15 21.54
N ALA A 15 32.34 -22.13 21.72
CA ALA A 15 31.97 -20.74 21.51
C ALA A 15 31.91 -20.38 20.01
N VAL A 16 32.73 -21.01 19.18
CA VAL A 16 32.63 -20.91 17.70
C VAL A 16 31.33 -21.56 17.20
N ALA A 17 30.93 -22.71 17.75
CA ALA A 17 29.66 -23.36 17.43
C ALA A 17 28.45 -22.53 17.90
N ALA A 18 28.50 -22.00 19.12
CA ALA A 18 27.48 -21.09 19.66
C ALA A 18 27.37 -19.80 18.84
N GLY A 19 28.49 -19.19 18.46
CA GLY A 19 28.52 -17.99 17.61
C GLY A 19 27.96 -18.21 16.20
N ARG A 20 28.13 -19.41 15.62
CA ARG A 20 27.49 -19.79 14.34
C ARG A 20 25.99 -20.00 14.48
N GLY A 21 25.53 -20.66 15.55
CA GLY A 21 24.11 -20.82 15.86
C GLY A 21 23.42 -19.48 16.09
N ALA A 22 24.08 -18.57 16.81
CA ALA A 22 23.64 -17.19 17.03
C ALA A 22 23.51 -16.40 15.72
N ALA A 23 24.48 -16.50 14.82
CA ALA A 23 24.45 -15.83 13.53
C ALA A 23 23.32 -16.37 12.62
N ALA A 24 23.07 -17.69 12.65
CA ALA A 24 21.96 -18.30 11.92
C ALA A 24 20.59 -17.85 12.45
N ALA A 25 20.42 -17.82 13.78
CA ALA A 25 19.20 -17.33 14.41
C ALA A 25 18.94 -15.84 14.11
N LEU A 26 19.98 -15.01 14.10
CA LEU A 26 19.88 -13.59 13.74
C LEU A 26 19.41 -13.40 12.30
N LYS A 27 19.99 -14.14 11.34
CA LYS A 27 19.62 -14.08 9.92
C LYS A 27 18.18 -14.51 9.69
N GLU A 28 17.71 -15.54 10.40
CA GLU A 28 16.31 -15.96 10.32
C GLU A 28 15.37 -14.89 10.90
N LEU A 29 15.72 -14.27 12.02
CA LEU A 29 14.95 -13.17 12.59
C LEU A 29 14.86 -11.97 11.64
N GLU A 30 15.96 -11.57 11.01
CA GLU A 30 16.01 -10.52 9.99
C GLU A 30 15.11 -10.84 8.79
N LYS A 31 15.15 -12.09 8.31
CA LYS A 31 14.27 -12.57 7.23
C LYS A 31 12.80 -12.46 7.64
N GLN A 32 12.44 -12.88 8.85
CA GLN A 32 11.08 -12.77 9.37
C GLN A 32 10.64 -11.31 9.53
N GLN A 33 11.52 -10.42 9.99
CA GLN A 33 11.27 -8.99 10.04
C GLN A 33 11.04 -8.39 8.65
N LYS A 34 11.86 -8.77 7.66
CA LYS A 34 11.68 -8.33 6.26
C LYS A 34 10.33 -8.77 5.70
N LEU A 35 9.94 -10.03 5.91
CA LEU A 35 8.64 -10.54 5.48
C LEU A 35 7.46 -9.82 6.14
N ARG A 36 7.57 -9.48 7.43
CA ARG A 36 6.56 -8.69 8.14
C ARG A 36 6.48 -7.26 7.60
N SER A 37 7.62 -6.63 7.37
CA SER A 37 7.68 -5.28 6.80
C SER A 37 7.02 -5.21 5.42
N THR A 38 7.30 -6.19 4.55
CA THR A 38 6.69 -6.24 3.21
C THR A 38 5.17 -6.39 3.28
N ARG A 39 4.66 -7.27 4.17
CA ARG A 39 3.20 -7.44 4.37
C ARG A 39 2.55 -6.18 4.92
N ALA A 40 3.12 -5.59 5.96
CA ALA A 40 2.60 -4.35 6.54
C ALA A 40 2.54 -3.22 5.51
N GLN A 41 3.55 -3.11 4.63
CA GLN A 41 3.55 -2.13 3.54
C GLN A 41 2.45 -2.41 2.52
N ARG A 42 2.26 -3.67 2.11
CA ARG A 42 1.19 -4.05 1.18
C ARG A 42 -0.20 -3.77 1.77
N ASP A 43 -0.42 -4.10 3.04
CA ASP A 43 -1.70 -3.87 3.72
C ASP A 43 -1.98 -2.38 3.94
N ALA A 44 -0.93 -1.56 4.10
CA ALA A 44 -1.06 -0.10 4.15
C ALA A 44 -1.46 0.47 2.79
N LEU A 45 -0.83 -0.01 1.70
CA LEU A 45 -1.17 0.41 0.34
C LEU A 45 -2.59 -0.01 -0.03
N ASP A 46 -2.99 -1.25 0.27
CA ASP A 46 -4.34 -1.73 -0.02
C ASP A 46 -5.42 -0.86 0.65
N ARG A 47 -5.24 -0.57 1.95
CA ARG A 47 -6.15 0.32 2.68
C ARG A 47 -6.21 1.73 2.06
N ALA A 48 -5.06 2.29 1.69
CA ALA A 48 -5.01 3.61 1.06
C ALA A 48 -5.71 3.63 -0.31
N LEU A 49 -5.59 2.56 -1.10
CA LEU A 49 -6.26 2.45 -2.40
C LEU A 49 -7.78 2.31 -2.23
N VAL A 50 -8.25 1.54 -1.25
CA VAL A 50 -9.69 1.40 -0.95
C VAL A 50 -10.28 2.73 -0.50
N ASP A 51 -9.61 3.46 0.39
CA ASP A 51 -10.00 4.79 0.85
C ASP A 51 -10.09 5.78 -0.34
N LEU A 52 -9.06 5.82 -1.18
CA LEU A 52 -9.02 6.66 -2.37
C LEU A 52 -10.14 6.32 -3.38
N ALA A 53 -10.43 5.03 -3.60
CA ALA A 53 -11.55 4.60 -4.43
C ALA A 53 -12.89 5.05 -3.82
N GLY A 54 -13.03 4.98 -2.50
CA GLY A 54 -14.19 5.49 -1.77
C GLY A 54 -14.39 6.99 -1.96
N LEU A 55 -13.32 7.79 -1.95
CA LEU A 55 -13.39 9.22 -2.20
C LEU A 55 -13.92 9.52 -3.62
N TYR A 56 -13.40 8.84 -4.64
CA TYR A 56 -13.91 9.02 -6.01
C TYR A 56 -15.33 8.47 -6.20
N ARG A 57 -15.73 7.43 -5.46
CA ARG A 57 -17.12 6.96 -5.41
C ARG A 57 -18.05 8.03 -4.83
N ASP A 58 -17.62 8.75 -3.79
CA ASP A 58 -18.39 9.86 -3.23
C ASP A 58 -18.50 11.01 -4.23
N VAL A 59 -17.44 11.29 -4.99
CA VAL A 59 -17.45 12.27 -6.10
C VAL A 59 -18.50 11.87 -7.15
N LEU A 60 -18.49 10.60 -7.58
CA LEU A 60 -19.44 10.08 -8.56
C LEU A 60 -20.89 10.09 -8.03
N THR A 61 -21.07 9.83 -6.74
CA THR A 61 -22.37 9.92 -6.04
C THR A 61 -22.93 11.35 -6.14
N VAL A 62 -22.10 12.36 -5.87
CA VAL A 62 -22.51 13.77 -5.98
C VAL A 62 -22.80 14.15 -7.44
N GLN A 63 -21.96 13.71 -8.39
CA GLN A 63 -22.12 14.01 -9.82
C GLN A 63 -23.40 13.42 -10.42
N THR A 64 -23.80 12.24 -9.98
CA THR A 64 -24.99 11.54 -10.49
C THR A 64 -26.28 11.94 -9.77
N GLY A 65 -26.19 12.71 -8.68
CA GLY A 65 -27.35 13.06 -7.85
C GLY A 65 -27.96 11.87 -7.09
N ALA A 66 -27.20 10.78 -6.93
CA ALA A 66 -27.65 9.60 -6.22
C ALA A 66 -27.94 9.92 -4.74
N ARG A 67 -29.07 9.43 -4.22
CA ARG A 67 -29.49 9.65 -2.82
C ARG A 67 -28.91 8.58 -1.88
N VAL A 68 -27.59 8.44 -1.88
CA VAL A 68 -26.85 7.54 -0.98
C VAL A 68 -25.85 8.34 -0.14
N GLY A 69 -25.58 7.87 1.08
CA GLY A 69 -24.65 8.53 1.99
C GLY A 69 -23.21 8.52 1.45
N LEU A 70 -22.50 9.62 1.70
CA LEU A 70 -21.06 9.71 1.44
C LEU A 70 -20.29 8.92 2.50
N PHE A 71 -19.22 8.24 2.10
CA PHE A 71 -18.31 7.59 3.05
C PHE A 71 -17.45 8.63 3.79
N HIS A 72 -16.98 9.65 3.09
CA HIS A 72 -16.09 10.68 3.61
C HIS A 72 -16.86 11.95 3.99
N VAL A 73 -17.72 11.85 4.99
CA VAL A 73 -18.59 12.95 5.43
C VAL A 73 -17.76 14.18 5.87
N ASP A 74 -16.61 13.96 6.50
CA ASP A 74 -15.68 15.01 6.91
C ASP A 74 -14.93 15.68 5.73
N ARG A 75 -15.01 15.09 4.53
CA ARG A 75 -14.41 15.62 3.28
C ARG A 75 -15.44 16.05 2.25
N GLU A 76 -16.69 16.28 2.65
CA GLU A 76 -17.77 16.65 1.72
C GLU A 76 -17.42 17.87 0.85
N ALA A 77 -16.75 18.88 1.42
CA ALA A 77 -16.31 20.06 0.67
C ALA A 77 -15.31 19.71 -0.44
N ASP A 78 -14.38 18.78 -0.19
CA ASP A 78 -13.40 18.31 -1.17
C ASP A 78 -14.07 17.49 -2.27
N VAL A 79 -14.97 16.58 -1.88
CA VAL A 79 -15.79 15.76 -2.79
C VAL A 79 -16.57 16.67 -3.74
N ARG A 80 -17.28 17.67 -3.21
CA ARG A 80 -18.07 18.61 -4.02
C ARG A 80 -17.19 19.46 -4.94
N ARG A 81 -15.98 19.84 -4.51
CA ARG A 81 -15.02 20.56 -5.36
C ARG A 81 -14.54 19.69 -6.52
N LEU A 82 -14.17 18.45 -6.24
CA LEU A 82 -13.75 17.49 -7.27
C LEU A 82 -14.88 17.20 -8.25
N ALA A 83 -16.10 16.99 -7.75
CA ALA A 83 -17.30 16.75 -8.56
C ALA A 83 -17.56 17.85 -9.59
N ARG A 84 -17.22 19.11 -9.28
CA ARG A 84 -17.34 20.25 -10.20
C ARG A 84 -16.16 20.38 -11.18
N SER A 85 -14.99 19.82 -10.86
CA SER A 85 -13.76 20.01 -11.64
C SER A 85 -13.58 19.01 -12.78
N MET A 86 -14.38 17.94 -12.83
CA MET A 86 -14.26 16.88 -13.84
C MET A 86 -15.62 16.28 -14.18
N ALA A 87 -15.71 15.65 -15.35
CA ALA A 87 -16.89 14.92 -15.77
C ALA A 87 -17.02 13.56 -15.03
N PRO A 88 -18.24 12.99 -14.93
CA PRO A 88 -18.46 11.67 -14.33
C PRO A 88 -17.62 10.56 -14.95
N GLU A 89 -17.44 10.57 -16.27
CA GLU A 89 -16.65 9.59 -17.01
C GLU A 89 -15.18 9.63 -16.57
N GLY A 90 -14.63 10.84 -16.39
CA GLY A 90 -13.28 11.04 -15.88
C GLY A 90 -13.12 10.60 -14.42
N THR A 91 -14.20 10.60 -13.64
CA THR A 91 -14.21 10.07 -12.27
C THR A 91 -14.18 8.54 -12.29
N LEU A 92 -14.98 7.93 -13.16
CA LEU A 92 -15.04 6.48 -13.34
C LEU A 92 -13.68 5.91 -13.80
N VAL A 93 -13.04 6.54 -14.78
CA VAL A 93 -11.68 6.15 -15.24
C VAL A 93 -10.66 6.13 -14.09
N ARG A 94 -10.78 7.07 -13.14
CA ARG A 94 -9.90 7.12 -11.97
C ARG A 94 -10.20 6.02 -10.98
N ILE A 95 -11.47 5.69 -10.75
CA ILE A 95 -11.88 4.54 -9.93
C ILE A 95 -11.31 3.25 -10.52
N GLU A 96 -11.48 3.03 -11.82
CA GLU A 96 -10.97 1.86 -12.53
C GLU A 96 -9.44 1.75 -12.42
N ALA A 97 -8.71 2.85 -12.59
CA ALA A 97 -7.25 2.87 -12.42
C ALA A 97 -6.81 2.45 -11.02
N ILE A 98 -7.53 2.89 -9.98
CA ILE A 98 -7.25 2.50 -8.59
C ILE A 98 -7.52 1.02 -8.36
N LEU A 99 -8.64 0.51 -8.88
CA LEU A 99 -9.00 -0.92 -8.78
C LEU A 99 -8.00 -1.80 -9.55
N HIS A 100 -7.55 -1.36 -10.72
CA HIS A 100 -6.50 -2.04 -11.48
C HIS A 100 -5.17 -2.05 -10.74
N ALA A 101 -4.76 -0.92 -10.14
CA ALA A 101 -3.55 -0.87 -9.33
C ALA A 101 -3.62 -1.85 -8.15
N ARG A 102 -4.76 -1.91 -7.48
CA ARG A 102 -5.01 -2.83 -6.37
C ARG A 102 -4.92 -4.30 -6.82
N ALA A 103 -5.57 -4.66 -7.92
CA ALA A 103 -5.47 -6.01 -8.50
C ALA A 103 -4.03 -6.36 -8.92
N ALA A 104 -3.29 -5.41 -9.50
CA ALA A 104 -1.90 -5.60 -9.87
C ALA A 104 -1.00 -5.90 -8.65
N LEU A 105 -1.24 -5.22 -7.52
CA LEU A 105 -0.54 -5.51 -6.27
C LEU A 105 -0.84 -6.92 -5.75
N GLU A 106 -2.06 -7.42 -5.95
CA GLU A 106 -2.44 -8.79 -5.61
C GLU A 106 -1.66 -9.82 -6.45
N LEU A 107 -1.40 -9.50 -7.72
CA LEU A 107 -0.62 -10.29 -8.68
C LEU A 107 0.91 -10.12 -8.56
N ASN A 108 1.40 -9.60 -7.44
CA ASN A 108 2.84 -9.39 -7.16
C ASN A 108 3.56 -8.45 -8.14
N VAL A 109 2.85 -7.51 -8.77
CA VAL A 109 3.49 -6.41 -9.50
C VAL A 109 4.29 -5.55 -8.51
N LYS A 110 5.44 -5.03 -8.96
CA LYS A 110 6.25 -4.09 -8.15
C LYS A 110 5.38 -2.90 -7.76
N GLN A 111 5.30 -2.63 -6.45
CA GLN A 111 4.46 -1.57 -5.89
C GLN A 111 4.65 -0.22 -6.60
N LEU A 112 5.92 0.18 -6.79
CA LEU A 112 6.24 1.45 -7.47
C LEU A 112 5.63 1.53 -8.87
N VAL A 113 5.75 0.47 -9.66
CA VAL A 113 5.25 0.43 -11.05
C VAL A 113 3.73 0.52 -11.09
N ALA A 114 3.03 -0.21 -10.22
CA ALA A 114 1.57 -0.15 -10.13
C ALA A 114 1.09 1.27 -9.75
N MET A 115 1.78 1.91 -8.80
CA MET A 115 1.47 3.26 -8.36
C MET A 115 1.76 4.32 -9.44
N GLU A 116 2.87 4.18 -10.17
CA GLU A 116 3.23 5.09 -11.27
C GLU A 116 2.19 5.04 -12.40
N ALA A 117 1.83 3.83 -12.86
CA ALA A 117 0.81 3.64 -13.88
C ALA A 117 -0.54 4.25 -13.48
N MET A 118 -0.99 3.99 -12.23
CA MET A 118 -2.21 4.58 -11.69
C MET A 118 -2.14 6.10 -11.67
N THR A 119 -1.04 6.68 -11.20
CA THR A 119 -0.90 8.14 -11.01
C THR A 119 -0.96 8.89 -12.34
N VAL A 120 -0.44 8.30 -13.43
CA VAL A 120 -0.56 8.85 -14.78
C VAL A 120 -2.04 8.99 -15.17
N VAL A 121 -2.85 7.95 -14.94
CA VAL A 121 -4.30 7.98 -15.21
C VAL A 121 -5.02 8.98 -14.29
N LEU A 122 -4.66 9.03 -13.01
CA LEU A 122 -5.25 9.99 -12.06
C LEU A 122 -5.01 11.45 -12.50
N ARG A 123 -3.84 11.74 -13.06
CA ARG A 123 -3.50 13.06 -13.58
C ARG A 123 -4.25 13.37 -14.89
N SER A 124 -4.25 12.45 -15.85
CA SER A 124 -4.81 12.69 -17.19
C SER A 124 -6.34 12.61 -17.23
N GLY A 125 -6.94 11.79 -16.36
CA GLY A 125 -8.35 11.41 -16.44
C GLY A 125 -8.70 10.60 -17.68
N ARG A 126 -7.70 9.95 -18.30
CA ARG A 126 -7.84 9.15 -19.51
C ARG A 126 -7.25 7.77 -19.30
N PRO A 127 -7.84 6.71 -19.88
CA PRO A 127 -7.24 5.39 -19.86
C PRO A 127 -5.85 5.43 -20.52
N THR A 128 -4.91 4.68 -19.95
CA THR A 128 -3.57 4.39 -20.52
C THR A 128 -3.63 3.35 -21.61
#